data_AF-A0A966VDC9-F1
#
_entry.id   AF-A0A966VDC9-F1
#
_cell.length_a   1.000
_cell.length_b   1.000
_cell.length_c   1.000
_cell.angle_alpha   90.00
_cell.angle_beta   90.00
_cell.angle_gamma   90.00
#
_symmetry.space_group_name_H-M   'P 1'
#
loop_
_entity.id
_entity.type
_entity.pdbx_description
1 polymer ?
#
loop_
_entity_poly.entity_id
_entity_poly.type
_entity_poly.pdbx_seq_one_letter_code
_entity_poly.pdbx_strand_id
1 'polypeptide(L)'
;MTHSALGDPARPIAGNDSEILSADWYQLLTPAQKIAYTRYQYIYLNDRVADWDAHAHVRRRLNWDGGKDNFGVKHTPIWGKIVRAAESAGADLGSWVYAHFSAVGTEKIATNNQRVTEMRPSMLYAANSPQIYREYMEKMPTLIEQRFHVAMETMNLRLATTAVYKMSKSTQEFYVLCDEGYVSASPFFRHAMAAKINCDKAVERYLWFAALEYEAQQRSYDAVMEKHPKYKWWVENEIRSAVVAIRQHWRENDAQ
;
A
#
# COMPACT_ATOMS: atom_id res chain seq x y z
N MET A 1 -10.41 -13.15 -15.36
CA MET A 1 -9.06 -12.80 -15.83
C MET A 1 -9.07 -11.31 -16.12
N THR A 2 -8.72 -10.48 -15.12
CA THR A 2 -8.44 -9.06 -15.34
C THR A 2 -6.99 -9.00 -15.78
N HIS A 3 -6.75 -8.71 -17.06
CA HIS A 3 -5.43 -8.31 -17.53
C HIS A 3 -5.02 -7.09 -16.72
N SER A 4 -4.08 -7.30 -15.82
CA SER A 4 -3.50 -6.24 -15.02
C SER A 4 -2.63 -5.38 -15.94
N ALA A 5 -2.88 -4.07 -16.00
CA ALA A 5 -1.99 -3.11 -16.68
C ALA A 5 -0.61 -2.99 -15.98
N LEU A 6 -0.36 -3.82 -14.97
CA LEU A 6 0.83 -3.77 -14.11
C LEU A 6 2.13 -4.24 -14.81
N GLY A 7 2.07 -4.58 -16.10
CA GLY A 7 3.23 -4.96 -16.90
C GLY A 7 3.77 -6.34 -16.56
N ASP A 8 4.63 -6.84 -17.44
CA ASP A 8 5.34 -8.10 -17.23
C ASP A 8 6.49 -7.85 -16.23
N PRO A 9 6.53 -8.50 -15.05
CA PRO A 9 7.60 -8.31 -14.07
C PRO A 9 8.98 -8.72 -14.60
N ALA A 10 9.05 -9.32 -15.79
CA ALA A 10 10.26 -9.79 -16.46
C ALA A 10 10.97 -8.74 -17.35
N ARG A 11 10.54 -7.46 -17.38
CA ARG A 11 11.23 -6.47 -18.22
C ARG A 11 12.67 -6.24 -17.71
N PRO A 12 13.72 -6.38 -18.54
CA PRO A 12 15.08 -6.07 -18.12
C PRO A 12 15.20 -4.56 -17.89
N ILE A 13 15.69 -4.21 -16.71
CA ILE A 13 15.74 -2.85 -16.23
C ILE A 13 17.14 -2.30 -16.46
N ALA A 14 17.24 -1.25 -17.29
CA ALA A 14 18.48 -0.50 -17.45
C ALA A 14 18.55 0.57 -16.36
N GLY A 15 19.23 0.30 -15.24
CA GLY A 15 19.42 1.25 -14.15
C GLY A 15 20.24 0.70 -12.99
N ASN A 16 20.75 1.58 -12.12
CA ASN A 16 21.39 1.17 -10.88
C ASN A 16 20.30 0.77 -9.87
N ASP A 17 19.96 -0.52 -9.81
CA ASP A 17 18.90 -1.08 -8.95
C ASP A 17 19.01 -0.65 -7.48
N SER A 18 20.23 -0.34 -6.99
CA SER A 18 20.44 0.12 -5.61
C SER A 18 19.79 1.48 -5.33
N GLU A 19 19.73 2.38 -6.32
CA GLU A 19 19.10 3.69 -6.17
C GLU A 19 17.57 3.56 -6.23
N ILE A 20 17.05 2.72 -7.13
CA ILE A 20 15.60 2.49 -7.26
C ILE A 20 15.04 1.77 -6.04
N LEU A 21 15.79 0.83 -5.46
CA LEU A 21 15.38 0.11 -4.24
C LEU A 21 15.59 0.90 -2.94
N SER A 22 16.20 2.09 -3.02
CA SER A 22 16.34 2.98 -1.86
C SER A 22 14.98 3.32 -1.25
N ALA A 23 14.93 3.40 0.08
CA ALA A 23 13.77 3.89 0.81
C ALA A 23 13.47 5.39 0.56
N ASP A 24 14.39 6.10 -0.12
CA ASP A 24 14.27 7.52 -0.49
C ASP A 24 14.04 7.76 -1.98
N TRP A 25 13.65 6.72 -2.73
CA TRP A 25 13.44 6.80 -4.18
C TRP A 25 12.51 7.95 -4.62
N TYR A 26 11.50 8.29 -3.80
CA TYR A 26 10.52 9.34 -4.09
C TYR A 26 11.15 10.75 -4.17
N GLN A 27 12.35 10.94 -3.62
CA GLN A 27 13.07 12.21 -3.69
C GLN A 27 13.53 12.52 -5.12
N LEU A 28 13.68 11.49 -5.96
CA LEU A 28 14.08 11.60 -7.37
C LEU A 28 12.94 12.02 -8.29
N LEU A 29 11.70 12.05 -7.78
CA LEU A 29 10.52 12.40 -8.56
C LEU A 29 10.41 13.92 -8.76
N THR A 30 9.96 14.32 -9.95
CA THR A 30 9.57 15.71 -10.22
C THR A 30 8.37 16.12 -9.35
N PRO A 31 8.12 17.42 -9.14
CA PRO A 31 6.95 17.87 -8.38
C PRO A 31 5.62 17.33 -8.92
N ALA A 32 5.49 17.20 -10.24
CA ALA A 32 4.28 16.68 -10.87
C ALA A 32 4.11 15.17 -10.61
N GLN A 33 5.20 14.40 -10.70
CA GLN A 33 5.21 12.98 -10.36
C GLN A 33 4.90 12.73 -8.88
N LYS A 34 5.44 13.54 -7.97
CA LYS A 34 5.10 13.46 -6.53
C LYS A 34 3.61 13.67 -6.28
N ILE A 35 2.99 14.64 -6.96
CA ILE A 35 1.55 14.89 -6.89
C ILE A 35 0.76 13.68 -7.39
N ALA A 36 1.13 13.14 -8.56
CA ALA A 36 0.45 12.00 -9.15
C ALA A 36 0.57 10.74 -8.28
N TYR A 37 1.78 10.43 -7.80
CA TYR A 37 2.05 9.33 -6.88
C TYR A 37 1.24 9.46 -5.58
N THR A 38 1.22 10.64 -4.96
CA THR A 38 0.46 10.89 -3.73
C THR A 38 -1.05 10.70 -3.93
N ARG A 39 -1.57 11.19 -5.06
CA ARG A 39 -2.98 11.01 -5.46
C ARG A 39 -3.29 9.53 -5.68
N TYR A 40 -2.39 8.80 -6.35
CA TYR A 40 -2.52 7.37 -6.55
C TYR A 40 -2.55 6.60 -5.23
N GLN A 41 -1.60 6.82 -4.32
CA GLN A 41 -1.56 6.16 -3.01
C GLN A 41 -2.85 6.41 -2.21
N TYR A 42 -3.38 7.63 -2.28
CA TYR A 42 -4.66 7.96 -1.67
C TYR A 42 -5.82 7.17 -2.27
N ILE A 43 -5.95 7.14 -3.60
CA ILE A 43 -7.04 6.44 -4.28
C ILE A 43 -6.91 4.93 -4.06
N TYR A 44 -5.71 4.38 -4.08
CA TYR A 44 -5.44 2.99 -3.75
C TYR A 44 -5.96 2.64 -2.35
N LEU A 45 -5.64 3.44 -1.32
CA LEU A 45 -6.10 3.17 0.04
C LEU A 45 -7.60 3.41 0.23
N ASN A 46 -8.18 4.36 -0.49
CA ASN A 46 -9.59 4.69 -0.41
C ASN A 46 -10.47 3.66 -1.13
N ASP A 47 -10.10 3.29 -2.35
CA ASP A 47 -10.93 2.52 -3.28
C ASP A 47 -10.44 1.06 -3.44
N ARG A 48 -9.26 0.72 -2.88
CA ARG A 48 -8.59 -0.61 -2.99
C ARG A 48 -8.31 -1.05 -4.43
N VAL A 49 -7.97 -0.09 -5.29
CA VAL A 49 -7.65 -0.31 -6.70
C VAL A 49 -6.14 -0.19 -6.95
N ALA A 50 -5.46 -1.32 -7.16
CA ALA A 50 -4.01 -1.38 -7.36
C ALA A 50 -3.56 -0.97 -8.79
N ASP A 51 -4.41 -1.18 -9.79
CA ASP A 51 -4.14 -0.82 -11.18
C ASP A 51 -4.13 0.71 -11.34
N TRP A 52 -3.00 1.29 -11.76
CA TRP A 52 -2.82 2.74 -11.94
C TRP A 52 -3.61 3.33 -13.12
N ASP A 53 -3.94 2.51 -14.13
CA ASP A 53 -4.72 2.94 -15.30
C ASP A 53 -6.24 2.78 -15.07
N ALA A 54 -6.63 2.23 -13.91
CA ALA A 54 -8.03 2.05 -13.60
C ALA A 54 -8.78 3.39 -13.62
N HIS A 55 -10.03 3.35 -14.08
CA HIS A 55 -10.89 4.52 -14.18
C HIS A 55 -10.95 5.37 -12.89
N ALA A 56 -10.81 4.75 -11.72
CA ALA A 56 -10.78 5.45 -10.43
C ALA A 56 -9.63 6.46 -10.30
N HIS A 57 -8.46 6.16 -10.87
CA HIS A 57 -7.26 7.01 -10.85
C HIS A 57 -7.30 8.09 -11.92
N VAL A 58 -7.83 7.75 -13.11
CA VAL A 58 -7.91 8.71 -14.23
C VAL A 58 -9.08 9.70 -14.06
N ARG A 59 -10.11 9.34 -13.29
CA ARG A 59 -11.28 10.20 -13.06
C ARG A 59 -10.87 11.50 -12.37
N ARG A 60 -10.95 12.62 -13.09
CA ARG A 60 -10.81 13.97 -12.52
C ARG A 60 -11.90 14.19 -11.47
N ARG A 61 -11.49 14.44 -10.24
CA ARG A 61 -12.37 14.76 -9.11
C ARG A 61 -12.34 16.27 -8.94
N LEU A 62 -13.33 16.95 -9.54
CA LEU A 62 -13.38 18.42 -9.68
C LEU A 62 -13.04 19.16 -8.37
N ASN A 63 -13.54 18.65 -7.25
CA ASN A 63 -13.36 19.25 -5.92
C ASN A 63 -11.92 19.19 -5.39
N TRP A 64 -11.09 18.27 -5.90
CA TRP A 64 -9.72 18.00 -5.42
C TRP A 64 -8.66 18.37 -6.46
N ASP A 65 -8.99 18.18 -7.74
CA ASP A 65 -8.10 18.43 -8.87
C ASP A 65 -8.20 19.89 -9.37
N GLY A 66 -9.01 20.73 -8.71
CA GLY A 66 -9.16 22.16 -9.03
C GLY A 66 -10.06 22.47 -10.23
N GLY A 67 -11.00 21.57 -10.52
CA GLY A 67 -12.03 21.77 -11.53
C GLY A 67 -13.16 22.70 -11.06
N LYS A 68 -14.17 22.89 -11.90
CA LYS A 68 -15.44 23.53 -11.53
C LYS A 68 -16.48 22.48 -11.21
N ASP A 69 -17.24 22.64 -10.13
CA ASP A 69 -18.37 21.75 -9.84
C ASP A 69 -19.58 21.99 -10.77
N ASN A 70 -20.65 21.22 -10.56
CA ASN A 70 -21.91 21.34 -11.32
C ASN A 70 -22.62 22.70 -11.13
N PHE A 71 -22.19 23.50 -10.14
CA PHE A 71 -22.71 24.83 -9.86
C PHE A 71 -21.78 25.95 -10.36
N GLY A 72 -20.68 25.59 -11.05
CA GLY A 72 -19.71 26.52 -11.61
C GLY A 72 -18.67 27.05 -10.62
N VAL A 73 -18.65 26.55 -9.38
CA VAL A 73 -17.68 26.95 -8.35
C VAL A 73 -16.31 26.38 -8.67
N LYS A 74 -15.28 27.23 -8.76
CA LYS A 74 -13.90 26.82 -9.02
C LYS A 74 -13.21 26.33 -7.74
N HIS A 75 -12.70 25.11 -7.76
CA HIS A 75 -11.92 24.55 -6.66
C HIS A 75 -10.42 24.83 -6.81
N THR A 76 -9.70 24.80 -5.68
CA THR A 76 -8.23 24.88 -5.69
C THR A 76 -7.65 23.47 -5.68
N PRO A 77 -6.68 23.13 -6.56
CA PRO A 77 -5.98 21.86 -6.50
C PRO A 77 -5.34 21.64 -5.12
N ILE A 78 -5.58 20.48 -4.50
CA ILE A 78 -5.12 20.21 -3.13
C ILE A 78 -3.86 19.35 -3.07
N TRP A 79 -3.56 18.55 -4.10
CA TRP A 79 -2.46 17.60 -4.08
C TRP A 79 -1.08 18.25 -3.91
N GLY A 80 -0.85 19.40 -4.54
CA GLY A 80 0.39 20.16 -4.34
C GLY A 80 0.54 20.71 -2.91
N LYS A 81 -0.58 20.96 -2.19
CA LYS A 81 -0.53 21.34 -0.77
C LYS A 81 -0.15 20.15 0.10
N ILE A 82 -0.65 18.96 -0.23
CA ILE A 82 -0.32 17.71 0.47
C ILE A 82 1.15 17.37 0.33
N VAL A 83 1.70 17.39 -0.89
CA VAL A 83 3.12 17.11 -1.14
C VAL A 83 4.00 18.07 -0.34
N ARG A 84 3.71 19.38 -0.38
CA ARG A 84 4.46 20.36 0.43
C ARG A 84 4.37 20.10 1.93
N ALA A 85 3.21 19.69 2.44
CA ALA A 85 3.07 19.36 3.86
C ALA A 85 3.93 18.16 4.25
N ALA A 86 3.89 17.08 3.46
CA ALA A 86 4.72 15.90 3.67
C ALA A 86 6.22 16.21 3.59
N GLU A 87 6.66 16.95 2.57
CA GLU A 87 8.06 17.35 2.40
C GLU A 87 8.53 18.26 3.54
N SER A 88 7.70 19.21 4.00
CA SER A 88 8.02 20.06 5.14
C SER A 88 8.21 19.29 6.46
N ALA A 89 7.59 18.10 6.55
CA ALA A 89 7.73 17.19 7.68
C ALA A 89 8.86 16.16 7.51
N GLY A 90 9.60 16.19 6.38
CA GLY A 90 10.60 15.18 6.04
C GLY A 90 10.02 13.78 5.87
N ALA A 91 8.77 13.69 5.41
CA ALA A 91 8.05 12.43 5.31
C ALA A 91 8.23 11.73 3.96
N ASP A 92 8.23 10.39 3.99
CA ASP A 92 7.98 9.58 2.81
C ASP A 92 6.52 9.74 2.37
N LEU A 93 6.29 9.94 1.07
CA LEU A 93 4.97 10.26 0.53
C LEU A 93 3.98 9.08 0.71
N GLY A 94 4.43 7.85 0.50
CA GLY A 94 3.60 6.66 0.69
C GLY A 94 3.19 6.50 2.15
N SER A 95 4.17 6.48 3.04
CA SER A 95 3.99 6.36 4.49
C SER A 95 3.13 7.49 5.06
N TRP A 96 3.26 8.71 4.52
CA TRP A 96 2.41 9.85 4.90
C TRP A 96 0.93 9.56 4.65
N VAL A 97 0.57 9.06 3.46
CA VAL A 97 -0.82 8.73 3.16
C VAL A 97 -1.31 7.58 4.05
N TYR A 98 -0.51 6.52 4.21
CA TYR A 98 -0.83 5.38 5.07
C TYR A 98 -1.10 5.79 6.52
N ALA A 99 -0.29 6.69 7.09
CA ALA A 99 -0.45 7.17 8.45
C ALA A 99 -1.85 7.73 8.72
N HIS A 100 -2.37 8.52 7.77
CA HIS A 100 -3.66 9.17 7.91
C HIS A 100 -4.83 8.19 7.76
N PHE A 101 -4.73 7.19 6.87
CA PHE A 101 -5.74 6.13 6.79
C PHE A 101 -5.75 5.24 8.03
N SER A 102 -4.57 4.98 8.63
CA SER A 102 -4.47 4.23 9.88
C SER A 102 -5.14 4.94 11.06
N ALA A 103 -4.96 6.27 11.15
CA ALA A 103 -5.62 7.08 12.17
C ALA A 103 -7.15 7.04 12.06
N VAL A 104 -7.70 7.21 10.85
CA VAL A 104 -9.15 7.13 10.60
C VAL A 104 -9.69 5.73 10.90
N GLY A 105 -8.96 4.67 10.54
CA GLY A 105 -9.32 3.29 10.88
C GLY A 105 -9.35 3.05 12.40
N THR A 106 -8.38 3.59 13.13
CA THR A 106 -8.32 3.50 14.59
C THR A 106 -9.50 4.23 15.24
N GLU A 107 -9.84 5.42 14.75
CA GLU A 107 -10.98 6.19 15.24
C GLU A 107 -12.31 5.46 15.00
N LYS A 108 -12.50 4.82 13.83
CA LYS A 108 -13.66 3.98 13.53
C LYS A 108 -13.85 2.86 14.54
N ILE A 109 -12.77 2.17 14.89
CA ILE A 109 -12.79 1.06 15.85
C ILE A 109 -13.08 1.59 17.27
N ALA A 110 -12.37 2.64 17.69
CA ALA A 110 -12.51 3.20 19.04
C ALA A 110 -13.89 3.78 19.31
N THR A 111 -14.53 4.38 18.30
CA THR A 111 -15.85 5.02 18.44
C THR A 111 -17.02 4.09 18.14
N ASN A 112 -16.76 2.84 17.69
CA ASN A 112 -17.75 1.91 17.13
C ASN A 112 -18.72 2.59 16.14
N ASN A 113 -18.24 3.63 15.45
CA ASN A 113 -19.07 4.49 14.63
C ASN A 113 -18.67 4.30 13.16
N GLN A 114 -19.44 3.47 12.46
CA GLN A 114 -19.28 3.30 11.02
C GLN A 114 -19.52 4.60 10.22
N ARG A 115 -20.06 5.66 10.85
CA ARG A 115 -20.22 6.99 10.26
C ARG A 115 -18.99 7.90 10.39
N VAL A 116 -17.90 7.45 11.01
CA VAL A 116 -16.63 8.21 10.98
C VAL A 116 -16.32 8.51 9.52
N THR A 117 -16.11 9.81 9.27
CA THR A 117 -16.04 10.41 7.95
C THR A 117 -15.07 9.62 7.08
N GLU A 118 -15.47 9.33 5.85
CA GLU A 118 -14.52 8.89 4.82
C GLU A 118 -13.29 9.79 4.88
N MET A 119 -12.10 9.19 4.85
CA MET A 119 -10.85 9.94 4.86
C MET A 119 -10.94 10.97 3.72
N ARG A 120 -10.83 12.26 4.03
CA ARG A 120 -10.83 13.34 3.03
C ARG A 120 -9.39 13.76 2.77
N PRO A 121 -9.00 14.13 1.54
CA PRO A 121 -7.60 14.49 1.29
C PRO A 121 -7.17 15.75 2.06
N SER A 122 -8.12 16.58 2.52
CA SER A 122 -7.85 17.72 3.41
C SER A 122 -7.16 17.35 4.71
N MET A 123 -7.36 16.13 5.20
CA MET A 123 -6.73 15.66 6.44
C MET A 123 -5.22 15.38 6.26
N LEU A 124 -4.72 15.26 5.03
CA LEU A 124 -3.29 15.04 4.73
C LEU A 124 -2.45 16.33 4.81
N TYR A 125 -3.08 17.50 4.90
CA TYR A 125 -2.40 18.79 5.06
C TYR A 125 -2.98 19.60 6.22
N ALA A 126 -3.65 18.94 7.16
CA ALA A 126 -4.12 19.57 8.38
C ALA A 126 -2.94 19.91 9.30
N ALA A 127 -3.14 20.84 10.24
CA ALA A 127 -2.08 21.27 11.15
C ALA A 127 -1.51 20.13 12.01
N ASN A 128 -2.32 19.10 12.30
CA ASN A 128 -1.90 17.93 13.07
C ASN A 128 -1.31 16.80 12.22
N SER A 129 -1.30 16.90 10.88
CA SER A 129 -0.77 15.85 9.99
C SER A 129 0.67 15.43 10.29
N PRO A 130 1.62 16.35 10.60
CA PRO A 130 2.97 15.96 10.98
C PRO A 130 3.02 15.10 12.26
N GLN A 131 2.15 15.39 13.23
CA GLN A 131 2.07 14.61 14.46
C GLN A 131 1.54 13.19 14.18
N ILE A 132 0.48 13.08 13.36
CA ILE A 132 -0.08 11.78 12.95
C ILE A 132 1.00 10.92 12.28
N TYR A 133 1.78 11.50 11.37
CA TYR A 133 2.87 10.79 10.70
C TYR A 133 3.96 10.33 11.67
N ARG A 134 4.43 11.20 12.57
CA ARG A 134 5.47 10.84 13.55
C ARG A 134 5.03 9.70 14.46
N GLU A 135 3.83 9.79 15.02
CA GLU A 135 3.28 8.73 15.89
C GLU A 135 3.09 7.41 15.13
N TYR A 136 2.68 7.50 13.86
CA TYR A 136 2.58 6.33 13.00
C TYR A 136 3.95 5.68 12.84
N MET A 137 4.96 6.41 12.36
CA MET A 137 6.29 5.87 12.10
C MET A 137 6.96 5.29 13.35
N GLU A 138 6.73 5.88 14.53
CA GLU A 138 7.24 5.35 15.80
C GLU A 138 6.62 4.00 16.16
N LYS A 139 5.30 3.84 15.98
CA LYS A 139 4.56 2.64 16.38
C LYS A 139 4.62 1.52 15.33
N MET A 140 4.82 1.87 14.06
CA MET A 140 4.60 0.96 12.95
C MET A 140 5.46 -0.31 12.95
N PRO A 141 6.77 -0.27 13.25
CA PRO A 141 7.56 -1.51 13.33
C PRO A 141 6.99 -2.52 14.32
N THR A 142 6.58 -2.07 15.51
CA THR A 142 5.94 -2.92 16.52
C THR A 142 4.59 -3.44 16.03
N LEU A 143 3.78 -2.60 15.38
CA LEU A 143 2.50 -3.00 14.81
C LEU A 143 2.66 -4.01 13.67
N ILE A 144 3.69 -3.90 12.84
CA ILE A 144 4.00 -4.86 11.77
C ILE A 144 4.29 -6.23 12.37
N GLU A 145 5.14 -6.30 13.41
CA GLU A 145 5.42 -7.56 14.11
C GLU A 145 4.13 -8.18 14.69
N GLN A 146 3.33 -7.37 15.41
CA GLN A 146 2.07 -7.84 15.99
C GLN A 146 1.07 -8.33 14.93
N ARG A 147 0.91 -7.57 13.84
CA ARG A 147 0.03 -7.95 12.72
C ARG A 147 0.49 -9.23 12.05
N PHE A 148 1.80 -9.43 11.90
CA PHE A 148 2.34 -10.69 11.38
C PHE A 148 1.98 -11.87 12.29
N HIS A 149 2.15 -11.73 13.61
CA HIS A 149 1.81 -12.80 14.56
C HIS A 149 0.31 -13.15 14.52
N VAL A 150 -0.56 -12.14 14.53
CA VAL A 150 -2.02 -12.34 14.41
C VAL A 150 -2.39 -12.97 13.07
N ALA A 151 -1.77 -12.53 11.97
CA ALA A 151 -1.98 -13.10 10.65
C ALA A 151 -1.59 -14.59 10.62
N MET A 152 -0.43 -14.95 11.17
CA MET A 152 0.03 -16.34 11.27
C MET A 152 -0.92 -17.22 12.07
N GLU A 153 -1.34 -16.76 13.25
CA GLU A 153 -2.25 -17.50 14.12
C GLU A 153 -3.62 -17.72 13.45
N THR A 154 -4.18 -16.66 12.85
CA THR A 154 -5.47 -16.75 12.15
C THR A 154 -5.39 -17.64 10.92
N MET A 155 -4.30 -17.57 10.12
CA MET A 155 -4.08 -18.50 9.01
C MET A 155 -3.97 -19.94 9.48
N ASN A 156 -3.18 -20.23 10.51
CA ASN A 156 -3.02 -21.58 11.04
C ASN A 156 -4.34 -22.16 11.55
N LEU A 157 -5.13 -21.35 12.28
CA LEU A 157 -6.46 -21.75 12.73
C LEU A 157 -7.41 -22.02 11.55
N ARG A 158 -7.41 -21.15 10.54
CA ARG A 158 -8.23 -21.34 9.34
C ARG A 158 -7.81 -22.56 8.53
N LEU A 159 -6.52 -22.86 8.42
CA LEU A 159 -6.03 -24.10 7.81
C LEU A 159 -6.50 -25.33 8.62
N ALA A 160 -6.35 -25.32 9.95
CA ALA A 160 -6.81 -26.44 10.77
C ALA A 160 -8.33 -26.68 10.65
N THR A 161 -9.12 -25.60 10.70
CA THR A 161 -10.59 -25.69 10.67
C THR A 161 -11.13 -26.02 9.29
N THR A 162 -10.48 -25.60 8.20
CA THR A 162 -10.92 -25.91 6.84
C THR A 162 -10.56 -27.33 6.40
N ALA A 163 -9.73 -28.05 7.16
CA ALA A 163 -9.33 -29.42 6.83
C ALA A 163 -10.53 -30.38 6.83
N VAL A 164 -11.57 -30.07 7.61
CA VAL A 164 -12.82 -30.85 7.68
C VAL A 164 -13.59 -30.88 6.37
N TYR A 165 -13.37 -29.89 5.48
CA TYR A 165 -14.03 -29.81 4.18
C TYR A 165 -13.43 -30.75 3.12
N LYS A 166 -12.38 -31.53 3.47
CA LYS A 166 -11.74 -32.51 2.58
C LYS A 166 -11.28 -31.94 1.23
N MET A 167 -10.86 -30.68 1.21
CA MET A 167 -10.26 -30.04 0.05
C MET A 167 -8.83 -30.57 -0.19
N SER A 168 -8.33 -30.46 -1.42
CA SER A 168 -6.89 -30.67 -1.67
C SER A 168 -6.08 -29.63 -0.90
N LYS A 169 -4.85 -29.97 -0.49
CA LYS A 169 -3.97 -29.06 0.27
C LYS A 169 -3.79 -27.71 -0.45
N SER A 170 -3.50 -27.74 -1.75
CA SER A 170 -3.33 -26.51 -2.56
C SER A 170 -4.61 -25.67 -2.61
N THR A 171 -5.79 -26.30 -2.76
CA THR A 171 -7.08 -25.60 -2.74
C THR A 171 -7.37 -24.98 -1.37
N GLN A 172 -7.07 -25.71 -0.31
CA GLN A 172 -7.26 -25.25 1.06
C GLN A 172 -6.37 -24.05 1.38
N GLU A 173 -5.09 -24.13 1.04
CA GLU A 173 -4.11 -23.06 1.22
C GLU A 173 -4.54 -21.80 0.47
N PHE A 174 -4.91 -21.95 -0.81
CA PHE A 174 -5.43 -20.84 -1.60
C PHE A 174 -6.71 -20.25 -1.00
N TYR A 175 -7.65 -21.09 -0.55
CA TYR A 175 -8.90 -20.66 0.07
C TYR A 175 -8.64 -19.82 1.33
N VAL A 176 -7.80 -20.33 2.25
CA VAL A 176 -7.47 -19.61 3.49
C VAL A 176 -6.72 -18.31 3.20
N LEU A 177 -5.75 -18.34 2.29
CA LEU A 177 -5.00 -17.15 1.90
C LEU A 177 -5.87 -16.10 1.19
N CYS A 178 -7.00 -16.48 0.59
CA CYS A 178 -7.96 -15.57 -0.02
C CYS A 178 -9.12 -15.16 0.91
N ASP A 179 -9.16 -15.71 2.12
CA ASP A 179 -10.23 -15.43 3.08
C ASP A 179 -10.02 -14.06 3.75
N GLU A 180 -10.46 -13.02 3.07
CA GLU A 180 -10.34 -11.61 3.52
C GLU A 180 -11.29 -11.27 4.67
N GLY A 181 -12.34 -12.08 4.90
CA GLY A 181 -13.30 -11.87 5.98
C GLY A 181 -12.84 -12.45 7.32
N TYR A 182 -12.07 -13.55 7.32
CA TYR A 182 -11.70 -14.25 8.55
C TYR A 182 -10.19 -14.25 8.86
N VAL A 183 -9.33 -14.02 7.86
CA VAL A 183 -7.88 -13.88 8.09
C VAL A 183 -7.53 -12.40 8.20
N SER A 184 -7.05 -11.96 9.35
CA SER A 184 -6.62 -10.57 9.54
C SER A 184 -5.17 -10.38 9.08
N ALA A 185 -4.95 -10.51 7.77
CA ALA A 185 -3.63 -10.36 7.15
C ALA A 185 -3.67 -9.31 6.04
N SER A 186 -2.65 -8.43 6.04
CA SER A 186 -2.46 -7.48 4.95
C SER A 186 -2.03 -8.19 3.67
N PRO A 187 -2.23 -7.57 2.49
CA PRO A 187 -1.74 -8.13 1.22
C PRO A 187 -0.27 -8.54 1.25
N PHE A 188 0.60 -7.75 1.89
CA PHE A 188 2.00 -8.10 2.05
C PHE A 188 2.20 -9.45 2.74
N PHE A 189 1.55 -9.67 3.89
CA PHE A 189 1.69 -10.92 4.62
C PHE A 189 1.04 -12.11 3.91
N ARG A 190 -0.09 -11.89 3.21
CA ARG A 190 -0.72 -12.93 2.38
C ARG A 190 0.21 -13.38 1.27
N HIS A 191 0.84 -12.44 0.58
CA HIS A 191 1.83 -12.76 -0.45
C HIS A 191 3.05 -13.49 0.14
N ALA A 192 3.65 -12.96 1.21
CA ALA A 192 4.82 -13.60 1.83
C ALA A 192 4.51 -15.05 2.23
N MET A 193 3.36 -15.28 2.86
CA MET A 193 2.92 -16.62 3.24
C MET A 193 2.61 -17.52 2.05
N ALA A 194 1.97 -16.98 1.00
CA ALA A 194 1.72 -17.71 -0.24
C ALA A 194 3.03 -18.20 -0.86
N ALA A 195 4.05 -17.34 -0.94
CA ALA A 195 5.35 -17.71 -1.47
C ALA A 195 6.04 -18.76 -0.59
N LYS A 196 5.98 -18.61 0.73
CA LYS A 196 6.58 -19.57 1.68
C LYS A 196 6.00 -20.99 1.55
N ILE A 197 4.73 -21.12 1.21
CA ILE A 197 4.07 -22.42 1.05
C ILE A 197 3.94 -22.87 -0.41
N ASN A 198 4.55 -22.14 -1.36
CA ASN A 198 4.48 -22.38 -2.81
C ASN A 198 3.03 -22.42 -3.35
N CYS A 199 2.21 -21.46 -2.96
CA CYS A 199 0.85 -21.28 -3.47
C CYS A 199 0.82 -20.22 -4.59
N ASP A 200 1.23 -20.60 -5.79
CA ASP A 200 1.44 -19.68 -6.93
C ASP A 200 0.20 -18.83 -7.26
N LYS A 201 -1.00 -19.41 -7.17
CA LYS A 201 -2.26 -18.67 -7.41
C LYS A 201 -2.46 -17.52 -6.42
N ALA A 202 -2.07 -17.71 -5.15
CA ALA A 202 -2.16 -16.66 -4.14
C ALA A 202 -1.01 -15.66 -4.27
N VAL A 203 0.19 -16.10 -4.70
CA VAL A 203 1.30 -15.22 -5.05
C VAL A 203 0.86 -14.24 -6.15
N GLU A 204 0.37 -14.75 -7.28
CA GLU A 204 -0.11 -13.95 -8.41
C GLU A 204 -1.20 -12.95 -7.99
N ARG A 205 -2.17 -13.41 -7.17
CA ARG A 205 -3.27 -12.57 -6.69
C ARG A 205 -2.80 -11.39 -5.84
N TYR A 206 -1.81 -11.61 -4.96
CA TYR A 206 -1.42 -10.62 -3.96
C TYR A 206 -0.14 -9.86 -4.28
N LEU A 207 0.65 -10.27 -5.28
CA LEU A 207 1.96 -9.68 -5.61
C LEU A 207 1.92 -8.17 -5.67
N TRP A 208 1.00 -7.60 -6.45
CA TRP A 208 0.95 -6.16 -6.66
C TRP A 208 0.46 -5.37 -5.45
N PHE A 209 -0.56 -5.87 -4.76
CA PHE A 209 -1.03 -5.26 -3.52
C PHE A 209 0.05 -5.31 -2.43
N ALA A 210 0.79 -6.41 -2.35
CA ALA A 210 1.92 -6.59 -1.46
C ALA A 210 3.07 -5.64 -1.81
N ALA A 211 3.41 -5.53 -3.09
CA ALA A 211 4.45 -4.63 -3.57
C ALA A 211 4.11 -3.17 -3.28
N LEU A 212 2.85 -2.75 -3.49
CA LEU A 212 2.39 -1.39 -3.16
C LEU A 212 2.43 -1.10 -1.66
N GLU A 213 2.02 -2.06 -0.83
CA GLU A 213 2.09 -1.92 0.62
C GLU A 213 3.53 -1.84 1.12
N TYR A 214 4.41 -2.69 0.59
CA TYR A 214 5.82 -2.69 0.93
C TYR A 214 6.51 -1.43 0.44
N GLU A 215 6.29 -1.02 -0.80
CA GLU A 215 6.88 0.19 -1.40
C GLU A 215 6.58 1.41 -0.54
N ALA A 216 5.31 1.63 -0.21
CA ALA A 216 4.87 2.78 0.56
C ALA A 216 5.32 2.75 2.04
N GLN A 217 5.70 1.58 2.57
CA GLN A 217 6.06 1.40 3.98
C GLN A 217 7.44 0.77 4.18
N GLN A 218 8.31 0.83 3.16
CA GLN A 218 9.54 0.05 3.09
C GLN A 218 10.39 0.24 4.36
N ARG A 219 10.56 1.49 4.81
CA ARG A 219 11.33 1.83 6.02
C ARG A 219 10.87 1.04 7.26
N SER A 220 9.57 0.87 7.43
CA SER A 220 9.01 0.17 8.60
C SER A 220 9.22 -1.34 8.50
N TYR A 221 9.09 -1.91 7.30
CA TYR A 221 9.38 -3.33 7.08
C TYR A 221 10.89 -3.64 7.20
N ASP A 222 11.74 -2.81 6.59
CA ASP A 222 13.19 -2.94 6.65
C ASP A 222 13.68 -2.89 8.10
N ALA A 223 13.19 -1.94 8.90
CA ALA A 223 13.52 -1.87 10.33
C ALA A 223 13.17 -3.16 11.11
N VAL A 224 12.02 -3.79 10.80
CA VAL A 224 11.63 -5.07 11.41
C VAL A 224 12.55 -6.21 10.95
N MET A 225 12.90 -6.27 9.67
CA MET A 225 13.77 -7.31 9.12
C MET A 225 15.23 -7.17 9.58
N GLU A 226 15.70 -5.94 9.79
CA GLU A 226 17.01 -5.65 10.38
C GLU A 226 17.08 -6.14 11.83
N LYS A 227 16.06 -5.81 12.63
CA LYS A 227 15.95 -6.27 14.03
C LYS A 227 15.74 -7.78 14.13
N HIS A 228 15.04 -8.37 13.17
CA HIS A 228 14.70 -9.79 13.14
C HIS A 228 15.05 -10.44 11.79
N PRO A 229 16.33 -10.83 11.57
CA PRO A 229 16.80 -11.39 10.30
C PRO A 229 16.03 -12.65 9.84
N LYS A 230 15.37 -13.36 10.75
CA LYS A 230 14.46 -14.47 10.45
C LYS A 230 13.25 -14.09 9.58
N TYR A 231 13.01 -12.80 9.35
CA TYR A 231 11.94 -12.27 8.50
C TYR A 231 12.42 -11.81 7.11
N LYS A 232 13.71 -11.95 6.78
CA LYS A 232 14.24 -11.57 5.46
C LYS A 232 13.54 -12.25 4.29
N TRP A 233 13.06 -13.48 4.48
CA TRP A 233 12.29 -14.23 3.48
C TRP A 233 10.98 -13.54 3.03
N TRP A 234 10.48 -12.55 3.77
CA TRP A 234 9.31 -11.77 3.35
C TRP A 234 9.52 -11.08 2.00
N VAL A 235 10.77 -10.76 1.64
CA VAL A 235 11.12 -9.99 0.44
C VAL A 235 12.11 -10.70 -0.49
N GLU A 236 12.30 -12.02 -0.32
CA GLU A 236 13.22 -12.83 -1.13
C GLU A 236 12.63 -13.27 -2.48
N ASN A 237 11.36 -12.93 -2.76
CA ASN A 237 10.63 -13.33 -3.97
C ASN A 237 10.40 -12.14 -4.94
N GLU A 238 9.42 -12.28 -5.84
CA GLU A 238 9.05 -11.33 -6.90
C GLU A 238 8.65 -9.92 -6.41
N ILE A 239 8.44 -9.71 -5.09
CA ILE A 239 8.12 -8.39 -4.52
C ILE A 239 9.12 -7.33 -4.94
N ARG A 240 10.43 -7.62 -4.90
CA ARG A 240 11.45 -6.61 -5.24
C ARG A 240 11.32 -6.18 -6.70
N SER A 241 11.15 -7.13 -7.61
CA SER A 241 10.94 -6.84 -9.04
C SER A 241 9.68 -6.01 -9.25
N ALA A 242 8.57 -6.35 -8.58
CA ALA A 242 7.33 -5.57 -8.65
C ALA A 242 7.49 -4.14 -8.08
N VAL A 243 8.23 -3.97 -6.97
CA VAL A 243 8.56 -2.65 -6.40
C VAL A 243 9.38 -1.82 -7.39
N VAL A 244 10.36 -2.43 -8.05
CA VAL A 244 11.16 -1.73 -9.07
C VAL A 244 10.27 -1.28 -10.23
N ALA A 245 9.37 -2.14 -10.72
CA ALA A 245 8.42 -1.79 -11.77
C ALA A 245 7.50 -0.61 -11.37
N ILE A 246 6.98 -0.61 -10.14
CA ILE A 246 6.18 0.51 -9.60
C ILE A 246 6.99 1.80 -9.63
N ARG A 247 8.22 1.77 -9.11
CA ARG A 247 9.05 2.98 -9.00
C ARG A 247 9.48 3.52 -10.35
N GLN A 248 9.76 2.64 -11.31
CA GLN A 248 10.06 3.03 -12.69
C GLN A 248 8.88 3.67 -13.38
N HIS A 249 7.69 3.09 -13.23
CA HIS A 249 6.47 3.69 -13.75
C HIS A 249 6.36 5.17 -13.34
N TRP A 250 6.58 5.48 -12.07
CA TRP A 250 6.51 6.87 -11.57
C TRP A 250 7.68 7.75 -12.02
N ARG A 251 8.85 7.20 -12.34
CA ARG A 251 9.99 7.95 -12.88
C ARG A 251 9.82 8.26 -14.37
N GLU A 252 9.24 7.33 -15.13
CA GLU A 252 9.11 7.40 -16.59
C GLU A 252 7.84 8.10 -17.04
N ASN A 253 6.76 8.02 -16.25
CA ASN A 253 5.54 8.76 -16.58
C ASN A 253 5.69 10.24 -16.22
N ASP A 254 5.73 11.06 -17.25
CA ASP A 254 5.36 12.46 -17.15
C ASP A 254 3.90 12.53 -16.69
N ALA A 255 3.65 13.17 -15.54
CA ALA A 255 2.31 13.29 -15.00
C ALA A 255 1.40 14.01 -16.02
N GLN A 256 0.53 13.24 -16.71
CA GLN A 256 -0.47 13.74 -17.65
C GLN A 256 -1.55 14.60 -16.98
#